data_AF-A0A7L8EYD5-F1
#
_entry.id   AF-A0A7L8EYD5-F1
#
_cell.length_a   1.000
_cell.length_b   1.000
_cell.length_c   1.000
_cell.angle_alpha   90.00
_cell.angle_beta   90.00
_cell.angle_gamma   90.00
#
_symmetry.space_group_name_H-M   'P 1'
#
loop_
_entity.id
_entity.type
_entity.pdbx_description
1 polymer ?
#
loop_
_entity_poly.entity_id
_entity_poly.type
_entity_poly.pdbx_seq_one_letter_code
_entity_poly.pdbx_strand_id
1 'polypeptide(L)' 'MFGKEHSLLTKQRISDKMSRHPEGVGIYDLNDNLISKFKNNVELAKHLNISRVTVGKYLNSGLIYNKTYRFKVNNK' A
#
# COMPACT_ATOMS: atom_id res chain seq x y z
N MET A 1 2.02 -20.39 20.57
CA MET A 1 2.37 -21.55 21.43
C MET A 1 3.61 -21.17 22.20
N PHE A 2 3.60 -21.31 23.53
CA PHE A 2 4.74 -20.96 24.37
C PHE A 2 6.03 -21.66 23.84
N GLY A 3 7.08 -20.88 23.59
CA GLY A 3 8.38 -21.38 23.10
C GLY A 3 8.47 -21.74 21.61
N LYS A 4 7.42 -21.55 20.78
CA LYS A 4 7.49 -21.83 19.34
C LYS A 4 7.42 -20.57 18.49
N GLU A 5 8.38 -20.38 17.59
CA GLU A 5 8.36 -19.34 16.57
C GLU A 5 7.66 -19.81 15.29
N HIS A 6 6.95 -18.89 14.63
CA HIS A 6 6.41 -19.12 13.30
C HIS A 6 7.54 -19.07 12.25
N SER A 7 7.49 -19.98 11.28
CA SER A 7 8.37 -19.93 10.11
C SER A 7 8.10 -18.65 9.30
N LEU A 8 9.09 -18.21 8.51
CA LEU A 8 8.97 -17.03 7.64
C LEU A 8 7.74 -17.10 6.73
N LEU A 9 7.46 -18.28 6.17
CA LEU A 9 6.28 -18.53 5.35
C LEU A 9 4.97 -18.33 6.13
N THR A 10 4.90 -18.80 7.38
CA THR A 10 3.73 -18.60 8.23
C THR A 10 3.57 -17.14 8.62
N LYS A 11 4.67 -16.43 8.95
CA LYS A 11 4.66 -14.98 9.23
C LYS A 11 4.17 -14.18 8.01
N GLN A 12 4.62 -14.53 6.80
CA GLN A 12 4.13 -13.91 5.56
C GLN A 12 2.63 -14.15 5.34
N ARG A 13 2.16 -15.40 5.44
CA ARG A 13 0.73 -15.73 5.28
C ARG A 13 -0.17 -14.99 6.28
N ILE A 14 0.29 -14.85 7.53
CA ILE A 14 -0.43 -14.05 8.54
C ILE A 14 -0.45 -12.57 8.13
N SER A 15 0.67 -12.02 7.68
CA SER A 15 0.76 -10.64 7.20
C SER A 15 -0.13 -10.38 5.98
N ASP A 16 -0.19 -11.31 5.03
CA ASP A 16 -1.05 -11.23 3.86
C ASP A 16 -2.52 -11.21 4.27
N LYS A 17 -2.91 -12.11 5.19
CA LYS A 17 -4.28 -12.24 5.66
C LYS A 17 -4.75 -11.10 6.57
N MET A 18 -3.82 -10.43 7.26
CA MET A 18 -4.08 -9.27 8.12
C MET A 18 -3.97 -7.94 7.38
N SER A 19 -3.64 -7.93 6.08
CA SER A 19 -3.56 -6.67 5.35
C SER A 19 -4.93 -6.04 5.17
N ARG A 20 -5.04 -4.76 5.55
CA ARG A 20 -6.27 -3.97 5.46
C ARG A 20 -6.70 -3.70 4.00
N HIS A 21 -5.76 -3.84 3.08
CA HIS A 21 -5.97 -3.71 1.63
C HIS A 21 -5.38 -4.95 0.95
N PRO A 22 -6.12 -6.08 0.90
CA PRO A 22 -5.64 -7.32 0.31
C PRO A 22 -5.32 -7.18 -1.19
N GLU A 23 -5.94 -6.21 -1.86
CA GLU A 23 -5.76 -5.92 -3.28
C GLU A 23 -4.66 -4.86 -3.55
N GLY A 24 -4.09 -4.28 -2.49
CA GLY A 24 -3.00 -3.33 -2.55
C GLY A 24 -3.41 -1.90 -2.91
N VAL A 25 -2.40 -1.08 -3.19
CA VAL A 25 -2.55 0.35 -3.49
C VAL A 25 -1.78 0.72 -4.75
N GLY A 26 -2.39 1.55 -5.58
CA GLY A 26 -1.84 1.99 -6.85
C GLY A 26 -1.52 3.48 -6.86
N ILE A 27 -0.52 3.83 -7.66
CA ILE A 27 -0.25 5.19 -8.09
C ILE A 27 -0.88 5.34 -9.48
N TYR A 28 -1.71 6.36 -9.63
CA TYR A 28 -2.39 6.70 -10.86
C TYR A 28 -1.96 8.08 -11.31
N ASP A 29 -1.91 8.28 -12.62
CA ASP A 29 -1.71 9.59 -13.23
C ASP A 29 -2.98 10.46 -13.10
N LEU A 30 -2.88 11.74 -13.44
CA LEU A 30 -4.05 12.64 -13.51
C LEU A 30 -5.09 12.16 -14.52
N ASN A 31 -4.65 11.42 -15.53
CA ASN A 31 -5.50 10.80 -16.55
C ASN A 31 -6.11 9.44 -16.10
N ASP A 32 -6.03 9.11 -14.81
CA ASP A 32 -6.47 7.83 -14.22
C ASP A 32 -5.75 6.59 -14.78
N ASN A 33 -4.61 6.79 -15.46
CA ASN A 33 -3.75 5.69 -15.92
C ASN A 33 -2.95 5.10 -14.74
N LEU A 34 -2.98 3.78 -14.57
CA LEU A 34 -2.20 3.10 -13.54
C LEU A 34 -0.71 3.18 -13.90
N ILE A 35 0.07 3.86 -13.08
CA ILE A 35 1.53 3.97 -13.24
C ILE A 35 2.22 2.78 -12.56
N SER A 36 1.80 2.45 -11.34
CA SER A 36 2.43 1.39 -10.55
C SER A 36 1.50 0.84 -9.48
N LYS A 37 1.59 -0.46 -9.22
CA LYS A 37 0.85 -1.16 -8.16
C LYS A 37 1.80 -1.61 -7.07
N PHE A 38 1.36 -1.47 -5.83
CA PHE A 38 2.10 -1.88 -4.64
C PHE A 38 1.21 -2.75 -3.77
N LYS A 39 1.83 -3.69 -3.07
CA LYS A 39 1.10 -4.61 -2.20
C LYS A 39 0.50 -3.88 -0.99
N ASN A 40 1.20 -2.87 -0.45
CA ASN A 40 0.81 -2.15 0.76
C ASN A 40 1.26 -0.68 0.72
N ASN A 41 0.61 0.16 1.55
CA ASN A 41 1.01 1.56 1.77
C ASN A 41 2.48 1.74 2.16
N VAL A 42 3.08 0.73 2.81
CA VAL A 42 4.48 0.77 3.24
C VAL A 42 5.44 0.65 2.05
N GLU A 43 5.15 -0.21 1.09
CA GLU A 43 5.99 -0.35 -0.11
C GLU A 43 5.88 0.88 -1.01
N LEU A 44 4.66 1.39 -1.20
CA LEU A 44 4.44 2.64 -1.91
C LEU A 44 5.20 3.80 -1.25
N ALA A 45 5.12 3.89 0.08
CA ALA A 45 5.84 4.90 0.86
C ALA A 45 7.36 4.80 0.69
N LYS A 46 7.92 3.59 0.72
CA LYS A 46 9.37 3.36 0.49
C LYS A 46 9.79 3.77 -0.91
N HIS A 47 8.99 3.42 -1.92
CA HIS A 47 9.28 3.75 -3.32
C HIS A 47 9.30 5.26 -3.58
N LEU A 48 8.38 6.00 -2.96
CA LEU A 48 8.29 7.46 -3.07
C LEU A 48 9.15 8.20 -2.03
N ASN A 49 9.85 7.47 -1.15
CA ASN A 49 10.60 8.00 -0.01
C ASN A 49 9.77 8.95 0.89
N ILE A 50 8.50 8.62 1.11
CA ILE A 50 7.56 9.39 1.95
C ILE A 50 7.12 8.61 3.18
N SER A 51 6.55 9.31 4.14
CA SER A 51 5.94 8.67 5.32
C SER A 51 4.67 7.91 4.95
N ARG A 52 4.46 6.73 5.57
CA ARG A 52 3.22 5.94 5.44
C ARG A 52 1.98 6.76 5.79
N VAL A 53 2.11 7.69 6.74
CA VAL A 53 1.02 8.55 7.20
C VAL A 53 0.58 9.50 6.08
N THR A 54 1.55 10.05 5.33
CA THR A 54 1.29 10.87 4.15
C THR A 54 0.53 10.07 3.10
N VAL A 55 0.98 8.85 2.78
CA VAL A 55 0.26 7.96 1.86
C VAL A 55 -1.20 7.76 2.30
N GLY A 56 -1.41 7.39 3.56
CA GLY A 56 -2.75 7.16 4.10
C GLY A 56 -3.64 8.40 4.05
N LYS A 57 -3.10 9.58 4.37
CA LYS A 57 -3.83 10.86 4.29
C LYS A 57 -4.27 11.15 2.86
N TYR A 58 -3.37 11.04 1.89
CA TYR A 58 -3.66 11.37 0.50
C TYR A 58 -4.62 10.35 -0.14
N LEU A 59 -4.49 9.08 0.23
CA LEU A 59 -5.38 8.01 -0.23
C LEU A 59 -6.80 8.16 0.35
N ASN A 60 -6.93 8.46 1.65
CA ASN A 60 -8.24 8.69 2.28
C ASN A 60 -8.93 9.98 1.78
N SER A 61 -8.15 11.03 1.52
CA SER A 61 -8.67 12.33 1.08
C SER A 61 -8.74 12.48 -0.44
N GLY A 62 -8.32 11.48 -1.22
CA GLY A 62 -8.32 11.54 -2.69
C GLY A 62 -7.44 12.66 -3.28
N LEU A 63 -6.38 13.05 -2.54
CA LEU A 63 -5.53 14.18 -2.89
C LEU A 63 -4.50 13.81 -3.95
N ILE A 64 -4.11 14.82 -4.73
CA ILE A 64 -3.04 14.71 -5.71
C ILE A 64 -1.71 14.95 -5.00
N TYR A 65 -0.84 13.95 -5.03
CA TYR A 65 0.52 14.05 -4.54
C TYR A 65 1.41 14.72 -5.60
N ASN A 66 2.13 15.76 -5.16
CA ASN A 66 3.09 16.51 -5.97
C ASN A 66 2.56 17.08 -7.31
N LYS A 67 1.24 17.30 -7.42
CA LYS A 67 0.56 17.72 -8.68
C LYS A 67 0.71 16.74 -9.85
N THR A 68 1.24 15.54 -9.64
CA THR A 68 1.50 14.58 -10.71
C THR A 68 0.73 13.29 -10.53
N TYR A 69 0.52 12.82 -9.30
CA TYR A 69 0.00 11.47 -9.06
C TYR A 69 -1.15 11.44 -8.05
N ARG A 70 -2.05 10.48 -8.19
CA ARG A 70 -3.09 10.15 -7.21
C ARG A 70 -2.85 8.77 -6.62
N PHE A 71 -3.15 8.62 -5.34
CA PHE A 71 -3.16 7.31 -4.69
C PHE A 71 -4.60 6.79 -4.64
N LYS A 72 -4.79 5.57 -5.12
CA LYS A 72 -6.08 4.87 -5.08
C LYS A 72 -5.86 3.46 -4.53
N VAL A 73 -6.83 2.98 -3.78
CA VAL A 73 -6.92 1.55 -3.47
C VAL A 73 -7.32 0.84 -4.75
N ASN A 74 -6.60 -0.21 -5.11
CA ASN A 74 -6.99 -1.02 -6.23
C ASN A 74 -8.17 -1.87 -5.76
N ASN A 75 -9.37 -1.60 -6.25
CA ASN A 75 -10.54 -2.45 -6.03
C ASN A 75 -10.85 -3.16 -7.34
N LYS A 76 -11.07 -4.47 -7.27
CA LYS A 76 -11.53 -5.27 -8.40
C LYS A 76 -12.91 -4.85 -8.91
#